data_AF-A0A2T4DRN9-F1
#
_entry.id   AF-A0A2T4DRN9-F1
#
_cell.length_a   1.000
_cell.length_b   1.000
_cell.length_c   1.000
_cell.angle_alpha   90.00
_cell.angle_beta   90.00
_cell.angle_gamma   90.00
#
_symmetry.space_group_name_H-M   'P 1'
#
loop_
_entity.id
_entity.type
_entity.pdbx_description
1 polymer ?
#
loop_
_entity_poly.entity_id
_entity_poly.type
_entity_poly.pdbx_seq_one_letter_code
_entity_poly.pdbx_strand_id
1 'polypeptide(L)' 'MKNLLVYYFAILLPMPFLIWAAFNDSYIFTVMLLSYYLYRTFLDGGRLISLGIIERKSLWKAFIPFWTSLYFKEMYFGK' A
#
# COMPACT_ATOMS: atom_id res chain seq x y z
N MET A 1 9.84 -4.01 3.42
CA MET A 1 9.92 -5.27 2.66
C MET A 1 10.95 -5.16 1.54
N LYS A 2 12.10 -5.82 1.69
CA LYS A 2 13.14 -5.82 0.63
C LYS A 2 12.74 -6.70 -0.58
N ASN A 3 11.99 -7.77 -0.33
CA ASN A 3 11.53 -8.67 -1.39
C ASN A 3 10.32 -8.05 -2.14
N LEU A 4 10.43 -7.95 -3.47
CA LEU A 4 9.38 -7.44 -4.35
C LEU A 4 8.16 -8.37 -4.41
N LEU A 5 8.36 -9.70 -4.38
CA LEU A 5 7.26 -10.67 -4.40
C LEU A 5 6.38 -10.56 -3.16
N VAL A 6 6.99 -10.45 -1.98
CA VAL A 6 6.25 -10.29 -0.70
C VAL A 6 5.40 -9.02 -0.73
N TYR A 7 5.94 -7.95 -1.31
CA TYR A 7 5.21 -6.70 -1.45
C TYR A 7 4.03 -6.82 -2.41
N TYR A 8 4.21 -7.43 -3.60
CA TYR A 8 3.08 -7.69 -4.50
C TYR A 8 2.03 -8.60 -3.88
N PHE A 9 2.46 -9.63 -3.14
CA PHE A 9 1.52 -10.51 -2.46
C PHE A 9 0.70 -9.77 -1.40
N ALA A 10 1.34 -8.89 -0.62
CA ALA A 10 0.66 -8.06 0.37
C ALA A 10 -0.33 -7.07 -0.27
N ILE A 11 -0.06 -6.58 -1.48
CA ILE A 11 -0.99 -5.75 -2.26
C ILE A 11 -2.23 -6.55 -2.70
N LEU A 12 -2.01 -7.79 -3.16
CA LEU A 12 -3.06 -8.60 -3.75
C LEU A 12 -3.92 -9.32 -2.70
N LEU A 13 -3.37 -9.59 -1.51
CA LEU A 13 -4.05 -10.35 -0.45
C LEU A 13 -5.43 -9.78 -0.03
N PRO A 14 -5.65 -8.45 0.06
CA PRO A 14 -6.96 -7.89 0.37
C PRO A 14 -7.98 -7.95 -0.78
N MET A 15 -7.54 -8.15 -2.03
CA MET A 15 -8.40 -8.05 -3.22
C MET A 15 -9.54 -9.07 -3.25
N PRO A 16 -9.33 -10.38 -2.94
CA PRO A 16 -10.43 -11.34 -2.88
C PRO A 16 -11.52 -10.94 -1.90
N PHE A 17 -11.16 -10.36 -0.75
CA PHE A 17 -12.12 -9.90 0.24
C PHE A 17 -12.90 -8.66 -0.22
N LEU A 18 -12.24 -7.73 -0.90
CA LEU A 18 -12.89 -6.58 -1.52
C LEU A 18 -13.89 -6.99 -2.60
N ILE A 19 -13.50 -7.95 -3.46
CA ILE A 19 -14.38 -8.47 -4.51
C ILE A 19 -15.59 -9.16 -3.88
N TRP A 20 -15.36 -10.02 -2.88
CA TRP A 20 -16.45 -10.66 -2.15
C TRP A 20 -17.39 -9.64 -1.51
N ALA A 21 -16.86 -8.62 -0.82
CA ALA A 21 -17.67 -7.58 -0.20
C ALA A 21 -18.49 -6.80 -1.23
N ALA A 22 -17.91 -6.49 -2.40
CA ALA A 22 -18.59 -5.76 -3.47
C ALA A 22 -19.88 -6.46 -3.97
N PHE A 23 -19.93 -7.79 -3.93
CA PHE A 23 -21.10 -8.57 -4.35
C PHE A 23 -22.12 -8.83 -3.23
N ASN A 24 -21.74 -8.65 -1.96
CA ASN A 24 -22.58 -9.05 -0.82
C ASN A 24 -23.12 -7.86 -0.03
N ASP A 25 -22.32 -6.81 0.19
CA ASP A 25 -22.69 -5.69 1.06
C ASP A 25 -21.88 -4.42 0.73
N SER A 26 -22.59 -3.36 0.32
CA SER A 26 -21.99 -2.09 -0.08
C SER A 26 -21.37 -1.31 1.10
N TYR A 27 -21.91 -1.45 2.31
CA TYR A 27 -21.35 -0.83 3.51
C TYR A 27 -20.03 -1.51 3.89
N ILE A 28 -20.00 -2.84 3.94
CA ILE A 28 -18.78 -3.62 4.21
C ILE A 28 -17.73 -3.32 3.13
N PHE A 29 -18.12 -3.31 1.85
CA PHE A 29 -17.22 -2.95 0.76
C PHE A 29 -16.61 -1.56 0.96
N THR A 30 -17.42 -0.56 1.30
CA THR A 30 -16.94 0.82 1.50
C THR A 30 -15.94 0.91 2.66
N VAL A 31 -16.24 0.27 3.80
CA VAL A 31 -15.34 0.23 4.96
C VAL A 31 -14.03 -0.50 4.62
N MET A 32 -14.10 -1.63 3.92
CA MET A 32 -12.91 -2.37 3.49
C MET A 32 -12.09 -1.59 2.49
N LEU A 33 -12.71 -0.87 1.56
CA LEU A 33 -12.02 -0.07 0.55
C LEU A 33 -11.23 1.08 1.19
N LEU A 34 -11.86 1.82 2.11
CA LEU A 34 -11.20 2.88 2.87
C LEU A 34 -10.06 2.33 3.74
N SER A 35 -10.29 1.20 4.41
CA SER A 35 -9.26 0.52 5.20
C SER A 35 -8.10 0.04 4.33
N TYR A 36 -8.38 -0.46 3.13
CA TYR A 36 -7.37 -0.89 2.16
C TYR A 36 -6.54 0.29 1.66
N TYR A 37 -7.15 1.45 1.42
CA TYR A 37 -6.41 2.67 1.07
C TYR A 37 -5.40 3.06 2.17
N LEU A 38 -5.82 3.04 3.44
CA LEU A 38 -4.92 3.31 4.57
C LEU A 38 -3.82 2.26 4.68
N TYR A 39 -4.19 0.98 4.58
CA TYR A 39 -3.23 -0.13 4.56
C TYR A 39 -2.18 0.05 3.46
N ARG A 40 -2.60 0.45 2.25
CA ARG A 40 -1.71 0.64 1.11
C ARG A 40 -0.66 1.72 1.37
N THR A 41 -1.07 2.82 1.99
CA THR A 41 -0.18 3.90 2.42
C THR A 41 0.92 3.41 3.37
N PHE A 42 0.55 2.61 4.37
CA PHE A 42 1.54 2.03 5.29
C PHE A 42 2.44 1.00 4.61
N LEU A 43 1.88 0.20 3.70
CA LEU A 43 2.63 -0.80 2.94
C LEU A 43 3.73 -0.15 2.09
N ASP A 44 3.37 0.89 1.34
CA ASP A 44 4.26 1.62 0.45
C ASP A 44 5.34 2.38 1.25
N GLY A 45 4.93 3.10 2.30
CA GLY A 45 5.87 3.78 3.21
C GLY A 45 6.84 2.79 3.88
N GLY A 46 6.33 1.65 4.35
CA GLY A 46 7.15 0.59 4.95
C GLY A 46 8.13 -0.05 3.96
N ARG A 47 7.77 -0.15 2.68
CA ARG A 47 8.70 -0.57 1.62
C ARG A 47 9.80 0.46 1.43
N LEU A 48 9.46 1.74 1.24
CA LEU A 48 10.42 2.82 1.05
C LEU A 48 11.43 2.93 2.20
N ILE A 49 10.98 2.79 3.45
CA ILE A 49 11.85 2.76 4.63
C ILE A 49 12.80 1.58 4.59
N SER A 50 12.30 0.39 4.23
CA SER A 50 13.13 -0.81 4.17
C SER A 50 14.17 -0.80 3.04
N LEU A 51 13.92 0.01 2.00
CA LEU A 51 14.85 0.29 0.91
C LEU A 51 15.82 1.44 1.25
N GLY A 52 15.63 2.12 2.39
CA GLY A 52 16.45 3.25 2.82
C GLY A 52 16.21 4.55 2.02
N ILE A 53 15.12 4.62 1.25
CA ILE A 53 14.80 5.79 0.40
C ILE A 53 14.26 6.95 1.24
N ILE A 54 13.50 6.62 2.30
CA ILE A 54 12.90 7.60 3.21
C ILE A 54 13.18 7.22 4.66
N GLU A 55 13.27 8.22 5.53
CA GLU A 55 13.31 8.00 6.98
C GLU A 55 11.93 7.69 7.55
N ARG A 56 11.88 6.93 8.65
CA ARG A 56 10.62 6.61 9.37
C ARG A 56 9.84 7.85 9.82
N LYS A 57 10.54 8.97 10.07
CA LYS A 57 9.95 10.27 10.43
C LYS A 57 9.07 10.82 9.30
N SER A 58 9.43 10.52 8.05
CA SER A 58 8.75 10.96 6.84
C SER A 58 7.57 10.08 6.45
N LEU A 59 7.27 9.01 7.20
CA LEU A 59 6.19 8.06 6.88
C LEU A 59 4.82 8.76 6.85
N TRP A 60 4.62 9.78 7.68
CA TRP A 60 3.42 10.63 7.66
C TRP A 60 3.15 11.26 6.29
N LYS A 61 4.19 11.52 5.47
CA LYS A 61 4.02 12.05 4.12
C LYS A 61 3.39 11.05 3.16
N ALA A 62 3.44 9.75 3.46
CA ALA A 62 2.78 8.72 2.66
C ALA A 62 1.24 8.88 2.66
N PHE A 63 0.67 9.54 3.67
CA PHE A 63 -0.77 9.86 3.68
C PHE A 63 -1.16 10.95 2.69
N ILE A 64 -0.20 11.73 2.19
CA ILE A 64 -0.45 12.72 1.15
C ILE A 64 -0.72 11.95 -0.14
N PRO A 65 -1.90 12.13 -0.77
CA PRO A 65 -2.22 11.48 -2.03
C PRO A 65 -1.10 11.73 -3.06
N PHE A 66 -0.75 10.68 -3.81
CA PHE A 66 0.28 10.71 -4.85
C PHE A 66 1.74 10.93 -4.39
N TRP A 67 2.01 11.11 -3.10
CA TRP A 67 3.38 11.31 -2.62
C TRP A 67 4.26 10.08 -2.84
N THR A 68 3.71 8.89 -2.62
CA THR A 68 4.40 7.62 -2.88
C THR A 68 4.70 7.38 -4.36
N SER A 69 3.93 7.99 -5.26
CA SER A 69 4.13 7.92 -6.72
C SER A 69 5.45 8.54 -7.17
N LEU A 70 5.96 9.53 -6.42
CA LEU A 70 7.28 10.15 -6.67
C LEU A 70 8.41 9.12 -6.60
N TYR A 71 8.20 8.04 -5.84
CA TYR A 71 9.18 6.97 -5.61
C TYR A 71 8.81 5.67 -6.33
N PHE A 72 7.95 5.74 -7.35
CA PHE A 72 7.49 4.56 -8.08
C PHE A 72 8.68 3.76 -8.62
N LYS A 73 9.65 4.45 -9.25
CA LYS A 73 10.80 3.79 -9.86
C LYS A 73 11.59 3.02 -8.81
N GLU A 74 11.88 3.66 -7.68
CA GLU A 74 12.67 3.13 -6.60
C GLU A 74 11.96 1.98 -5.86
N MET A 75 10.63 2.03 -5.76
CA MET A 75 9.85 0.93 -5.19
C MET A 75 9.87 -0.31 -6.07
N TYR A 76 9.68 -0.17 -7.38
CA TYR A 76 9.44 -1.33 -8.26
C TYR A 76 10.70 -1.86 -8.93
N PHE A 77 11.65 -0.99 -9.25
CA PHE A 77 12.83 -1.36 -10.04
C PHE A 77 14.12 -1.39 -9.22
N GLY A 78 14.09 -0.98 -7.95
CA GLY A 78 15.33 -0.68 -7.22
C GLY A 78 16.03 0.52 -7.87
N LYS A 79 17.24 0.88 -7.42
CA LYS A 79 18.03 1.89 -8.14
C LYS A 79 18.18 1.53 -9.62
#